data_AF-A0A495YYX3-F1
#
_entry.id   AF-A0A495YYX3-F1
#
_cell.length_a   1.000
_cell.length_b   1.000
_cell.length_c   1.000
_cell.angle_alpha   90.00
_cell.angle_beta   90.00
_cell.angle_gamma   90.00
#
_symmetry.space_group_name_H-M   'P 1'
#
loop_
_entity.id
_entity.type
_entity.pdbx_description
1 polymer ?
#
loop_
_entity_poly.entity_id
_entity_poly.type
_entity_poly.pdbx_seq_one_letter_code
_entity_poly.pdbx_strand_id
1 'polypeptide(L)'
;MKLTSPFLFFCCLYLLLCIAFPVHSQNFNADNLLGFAQSLFREGDYLNAVHEYQRYLFLYPGTTEADFVQLHIAAAYQNMGRLDAAIETYQSLIQNYPQSPFIQRARSNIAQCQLLNGNQATSITSLRQFLSDYPESGLAPRAQFIIATIYMNEKDWTAAAREWQQVRTRYSQTPFAEMSDQLIRIARQAESLPRRSPSAAGLLSTFLPGLGQIYSGHYSAGVYSLLVVGATAAGTAHYIDQERYEVAIPVGIIGLFFYISSIYDSLQYAKAFNHQHEDQLRDRLRNRISESDLFSASDTPPTDMALVFFATRF
;
A
#
# COMPACT_ATOMS: atom_id res chain seq x y z
N MET A 1 -15.33 -13.03 70.80
CA MET A 1 -16.34 -12.93 69.72
C MET A 1 -16.86 -14.33 69.42
N LYS A 2 -18.08 -14.67 69.84
CA LYS A 2 -18.72 -15.94 69.48
C LYS A 2 -19.26 -15.78 68.05
N LEU A 3 -18.69 -16.49 67.08
CA LEU A 3 -19.32 -16.61 65.76
C LEU A 3 -20.73 -17.18 65.97
N THR A 4 -21.75 -16.37 65.73
CA THR A 4 -23.15 -16.76 65.83
C THR A 4 -23.44 -17.83 64.77
N SER A 5 -24.18 -18.88 65.15
CA SER A 5 -24.48 -20.06 64.32
C SER A 5 -25.04 -19.82 62.90
N PRO A 6 -25.74 -18.70 62.57
CA PRO A 6 -26.22 -18.49 61.21
C PRO A 6 -25.06 -18.29 60.23
N PHE A 7 -23.97 -17.66 60.66
CA PHE A 7 -22.84 -17.35 59.77
C PHE A 7 -22.11 -18.60 59.32
N LEU A 8 -21.87 -19.54 60.26
CA LEU A 8 -21.30 -20.85 59.92
C LEU A 8 -22.22 -21.64 58.98
N PHE A 9 -23.53 -21.56 59.19
CA PHE A 9 -24.51 -22.23 58.35
C PHE A 9 -24.51 -21.67 56.91
N PHE A 10 -24.46 -20.35 56.73
CA PHE A 10 -24.36 -19.73 55.41
C PHE A 10 -23.01 -20.03 54.73
N CYS A 11 -21.89 -20.07 55.47
CA CYS A 11 -20.61 -20.49 54.91
C CYS A 11 -20.62 -21.96 54.47
N CYS A 12 -21.19 -22.87 55.26
CA CYS A 12 -21.33 -24.27 54.90
C CYS A 12 -22.27 -24.47 53.71
N LEU A 13 -23.37 -23.72 53.64
CA LEU A 13 -24.29 -23.76 52.50
C LEU A 13 -23.63 -23.23 51.22
N TYR A 14 -22.83 -22.16 51.32
CA TYR A 14 -22.05 -21.62 50.20
C TYR A 14 -20.97 -22.61 49.71
N LEU A 15 -20.24 -23.24 50.64
CA LEU A 15 -19.27 -24.29 50.31
C LEU A 15 -19.95 -25.51 49.67
N LEU A 16 -21.11 -25.94 50.16
CA LEU A 16 -21.91 -26.99 49.55
C LEU A 16 -22.41 -26.61 48.15
N LEU A 17 -22.80 -25.37 47.94
CA LEU A 17 -23.13 -24.81 46.62
C LEU A 17 -21.92 -24.85 45.66
N CYS A 18 -20.73 -24.48 46.12
CA CYS A 18 -19.51 -24.56 45.31
C CYS A 18 -19.10 -26.00 44.94
N ILE A 19 -19.47 -27.00 45.75
CA ILE A 19 -19.17 -28.42 45.49
C ILE A 19 -20.28 -29.07 44.64
N ALA A 20 -21.54 -28.66 44.81
CA ALA A 20 -22.70 -29.22 44.11
C ALA A 20 -22.82 -28.73 42.65
N PHE A 21 -22.23 -27.58 42.34
CA PHE A 21 -21.97 -27.15 40.97
C PHE A 21 -20.50 -27.40 40.67
N PRO A 22 -20.09 -28.60 40.22
CA PRO A 22 -18.80 -28.71 39.57
C PRO A 22 -18.82 -27.65 38.48
N VAL A 23 -17.94 -26.64 38.60
CA VAL A 23 -17.59 -25.79 37.47
C VAL A 23 -17.31 -26.81 36.38
N HIS A 24 -18.18 -26.88 35.37
CA HIS A 24 -17.87 -27.63 34.17
C HIS A 24 -16.58 -26.98 33.72
N SER A 25 -15.45 -27.63 33.98
CA SER A 25 -14.23 -27.31 33.28
C SER A 25 -14.65 -27.48 31.83
N GLN A 26 -14.82 -26.36 31.11
CA GLN A 26 -14.90 -26.45 29.67
C GLN A 26 -13.76 -27.38 29.29
N ASN A 27 -14.09 -28.49 28.65
CA ASN A 27 -13.08 -29.44 28.21
C ASN A 27 -12.21 -28.64 27.22
N PHE A 28 -11.12 -28.06 27.73
CA PHE A 28 -10.03 -27.50 26.95
C PHE A 28 -9.34 -28.71 26.34
N ASN A 29 -9.99 -29.27 25.34
CA ASN A 29 -9.35 -30.16 24.39
C ASN A 29 -8.70 -29.28 23.32
N ALA A 30 -7.58 -29.73 22.77
CA ALA A 30 -6.78 -29.00 21.79
C ALA A 30 -7.66 -28.47 20.64
N ASP A 31 -8.55 -29.31 20.12
CA ASP A 31 -9.46 -28.97 19.02
C ASP A 31 -10.41 -27.79 19.34
N ASN A 32 -10.96 -27.76 20.55
CA ASN A 32 -11.87 -26.68 20.97
C ASN A 32 -11.13 -25.35 21.06
N LEU A 33 -9.90 -25.37 21.58
CA LEU A 33 -9.06 -24.18 21.70
C LEU A 33 -8.62 -23.65 20.34
N LEU A 34 -8.18 -24.54 19.45
CA LEU A 34 -7.78 -24.18 18.10
C LEU A 34 -8.97 -23.63 17.29
N GLY A 35 -10.13 -24.27 17.38
CA GLY A 35 -11.36 -23.82 16.75
C GLY A 35 -11.81 -22.44 17.23
N PHE A 36 -11.66 -22.15 18.53
CA PHE A 36 -11.95 -20.83 19.09
C PHE A 36 -11.00 -19.76 18.54
N ALA A 37 -9.69 -20.01 18.52
CA ALA A 37 -8.70 -19.09 17.93
C ALA A 37 -8.98 -18.81 16.44
N GLN A 38 -9.37 -19.84 15.69
CA GLN A 38 -9.79 -19.69 14.29
C GLN A 38 -11.09 -18.90 14.13
N SER A 39 -12.04 -18.97 15.07
CA SER A 39 -13.24 -18.12 15.05
C SER A 39 -12.87 -16.66 15.20
N LEU A 40 -12.07 -16.33 16.22
CA LEU A 40 -11.58 -14.97 16.45
C LEU A 40 -10.84 -14.43 15.22
N PHE A 41 -9.98 -15.24 14.61
CA PHE A 41 -9.28 -14.84 13.38
C PHE A 41 -10.23 -14.53 12.23
N ARG A 42 -11.29 -15.33 12.04
CA ARG A 42 -12.32 -15.11 11.00
C ARG A 42 -13.24 -13.94 11.31
N GLU A 43 -13.40 -13.58 12.58
CA GLU A 43 -14.14 -12.40 13.03
C GLU A 43 -13.31 -11.11 12.92
N GLY A 44 -12.01 -11.23 12.63
CA GLY A 44 -11.07 -10.09 12.53
C GLY A 44 -10.47 -9.67 13.86
N ASP A 45 -10.78 -10.38 14.95
CA ASP A 45 -10.18 -10.17 16.28
C ASP A 45 -8.79 -10.80 16.35
N TYR A 46 -7.85 -10.24 15.59
CA TYR A 46 -6.50 -10.77 15.44
C TYR A 46 -5.70 -10.74 16.73
N LEU A 47 -5.94 -9.76 17.59
CA LEU A 47 -5.22 -9.65 18.85
C LEU A 47 -5.58 -10.83 19.76
N ASN A 48 -6.88 -11.08 19.96
CA ASN A 48 -7.30 -12.22 20.77
C ASN A 48 -7.00 -13.55 20.08
N ALA A 49 -7.10 -13.63 18.74
CA ALA A 49 -6.68 -14.82 18.00
C ALA A 49 -5.21 -15.17 18.27
N VAL A 50 -4.30 -14.19 18.24
CA VAL A 50 -2.87 -14.42 18.58
C VAL A 50 -2.72 -14.92 20.00
N HIS A 51 -3.41 -14.32 20.97
CA HIS A 51 -3.35 -14.78 22.36
C HIS A 51 -3.80 -16.24 22.49
N GLU A 52 -4.88 -16.62 21.83
CA GLU A 52 -5.42 -17.99 21.87
C GLU A 52 -4.56 -19.00 21.12
N TYR A 53 -3.98 -18.62 19.98
CA TYR A 53 -2.99 -19.44 19.27
C TYR A 53 -1.70 -19.64 20.09
N GLN A 54 -1.21 -18.60 20.76
CA GLN A 54 -0.06 -18.72 21.65
C GLN A 54 -0.37 -19.62 22.85
N ARG A 55 -1.57 -19.50 23.42
CA ARG A 55 -2.06 -20.40 24.48
C ARG A 55 -2.11 -21.85 23.99
N TYR A 56 -2.56 -22.09 22.77
CA TYR A 56 -2.55 -23.42 22.15
C TYR A 56 -1.13 -24.01 22.07
N LEU A 57 -0.18 -23.25 21.53
CA LEU A 57 1.22 -23.72 21.42
C LEU A 57 1.88 -23.94 22.78
N PHE A 58 1.48 -23.18 23.81
CA PHE A 58 1.97 -23.34 25.17
C PHE A 58 1.41 -24.61 25.84
N LEU A 59 0.10 -24.85 25.73
CA LEU A 59 -0.57 -26.00 26.36
C LEU A 59 -0.32 -27.31 25.62
N TYR A 60 -0.13 -27.25 24.31
CA TYR A 60 0.06 -28.42 23.43
C TYR A 60 1.33 -28.25 22.58
N PRO A 61 2.53 -28.29 23.20
CA PRO A 61 3.79 -28.16 22.48
C PRO A 61 4.03 -29.37 21.56
N GLY A 62 4.55 -29.11 20.35
CA GLY A 62 4.92 -30.17 19.40
C GLY A 62 3.75 -30.85 18.67
N THR A 63 2.58 -30.23 18.65
CA THR A 63 1.40 -30.69 17.89
C THR A 63 1.65 -30.71 16.39
N THR A 64 0.91 -31.56 15.67
CA THR A 64 0.92 -31.62 14.20
C THR A 64 0.40 -30.33 13.57
N GLU A 65 -0.38 -29.54 14.29
CA GLU A 65 -0.96 -28.26 13.86
C GLU A 65 -0.04 -27.08 14.18
N ALA A 66 1.13 -27.28 14.78
CA ALA A 66 1.96 -26.19 15.26
C ALA A 66 2.43 -25.24 14.14
N ASP A 67 2.72 -25.78 12.95
CA ASP A 67 3.08 -25.01 11.77
C ASP A 67 1.89 -24.21 11.20
N PHE A 68 0.70 -24.81 11.17
CA PHE A 68 -0.57 -24.16 10.85
C PHE A 68 -0.83 -22.99 11.80
N VAL A 69 -0.67 -23.22 13.11
CA VAL A 69 -0.90 -22.20 14.13
C VAL A 69 0.11 -21.07 13.99
N GLN A 70 1.40 -21.37 13.76
CA GLN A 70 2.42 -20.34 13.57
C GLN A 70 2.16 -19.50 12.30
N LEU A 71 1.66 -20.12 11.23
CA LEU A 71 1.22 -19.40 10.04
C LEU A 71 0.10 -18.40 10.37
N HIS A 72 -0.89 -18.81 11.18
CA HIS A 72 -2.03 -17.97 11.53
C HIS A 72 -1.67 -16.85 12.51
N ILE A 73 -0.71 -17.07 13.42
CA ILE A 73 -0.14 -15.99 14.24
C ILE A 73 0.54 -14.95 13.34
N ALA A 74 1.38 -15.39 12.39
CA ALA A 74 2.06 -14.49 11.48
C ALA A 74 1.07 -13.70 10.61
N ALA A 75 0.05 -14.37 10.09
CA ALA A 75 -1.04 -13.73 9.38
C ALA A 75 -1.76 -12.71 10.26
N ALA A 76 -2.11 -13.06 11.50
CA ALA A 76 -2.77 -12.14 12.42
C ALA A 76 -1.91 -10.89 12.72
N TYR A 77 -0.59 -11.03 12.81
CA TYR A 77 0.31 -9.88 12.91
C TYR A 77 0.30 -9.02 11.64
N GLN A 78 0.37 -9.64 10.47
CA GLN A 78 0.29 -8.93 9.18
C GLN A 78 -1.01 -8.12 9.09
N ASN A 79 -2.10 -8.72 9.55
CA ASN A 79 -3.44 -8.16 9.57
C ASN A 79 -3.61 -6.96 10.49
N MET A 80 -2.93 -6.99 11.64
CA MET A 80 -2.85 -5.87 12.56
C MET A 80 -1.89 -4.77 12.08
N GLY A 81 -1.27 -4.90 10.90
CA GLY A 81 -0.23 -4.00 10.42
C GLY A 81 1.10 -4.11 11.19
N ARG A 82 1.27 -5.15 12.02
CA ARG A 82 2.51 -5.42 12.76
C ARG A 82 3.46 -6.23 11.88
N LEU A 83 3.92 -5.58 10.80
CA LEU A 83 4.61 -6.24 9.68
C LEU A 83 5.93 -6.90 10.07
N ASP A 84 6.72 -6.27 10.93
CA ASP A 84 7.99 -6.84 11.39
C ASP A 84 7.75 -8.12 12.21
N ALA A 85 6.80 -8.09 13.15
CA ALA A 85 6.40 -9.27 13.93
C ALA A 85 5.83 -10.38 13.03
N ALA A 86 5.10 -10.02 11.98
CA ALA A 86 4.61 -10.97 10.99
C ALA A 86 5.78 -11.64 10.24
N ILE A 87 6.74 -10.86 9.76
CA ILE A 87 7.93 -11.36 9.06
C ILE A 87 8.74 -12.30 9.97
N GLU A 88 9.02 -11.89 11.21
CA GLU A 88 9.73 -12.72 12.19
C GLU A 88 9.01 -14.04 12.45
N THR A 89 7.68 -13.99 12.57
CA THR A 89 6.87 -15.21 12.82
C THR A 89 6.84 -16.13 11.60
N TYR A 90 6.71 -15.59 10.38
CA TYR A 90 6.82 -16.38 9.14
C TYR A 90 8.21 -16.98 8.96
N GLN A 91 9.28 -16.25 9.29
CA GLN A 91 10.65 -16.75 9.25
C GLN A 91 10.84 -17.89 10.26
N SER A 92 10.29 -17.74 11.46
CA SER A 92 10.32 -18.78 12.49
C SER A 92 9.60 -20.05 12.03
N LEU A 93 8.47 -19.94 11.30
CA LEU A 93 7.82 -21.09 10.68
C LEU A 93 8.74 -21.82 9.71
N ILE A 94 9.39 -21.08 8.82
CA ILE A 94 10.30 -21.65 7.81
C ILE A 94 11.49 -22.35 8.49
N GLN A 95 12.00 -21.78 9.58
CA GLN A 95 13.15 -22.33 10.32
C GLN A 95 12.79 -23.55 11.16
N ASN A 96 11.67 -23.49 11.90
CA ASN A 96 11.28 -24.53 12.85
C ASN A 96 10.54 -25.70 12.19
N TYR A 97 9.87 -25.45 11.06
CA TYR A 97 9.06 -26.44 10.34
C TYR A 97 9.47 -26.52 8.85
N PRO A 98 10.72 -26.92 8.54
CA PRO A 98 11.27 -26.91 7.16
C PRO A 98 10.60 -27.91 6.20
N GLN A 99 9.72 -28.79 6.68
CA GLN A 99 8.89 -29.69 5.87
C GLN A 99 7.43 -29.27 5.79
N SER A 100 7.08 -28.10 6.35
CA SER A 100 5.70 -27.62 6.38
C SER A 100 5.15 -27.36 4.97
N PRO A 101 3.90 -27.74 4.67
CA PRO A 101 3.23 -27.36 3.43
C PRO A 101 3.02 -25.84 3.32
N PHE A 102 3.19 -25.09 4.41
CA PHE A 102 2.97 -23.64 4.45
C PHE A 102 4.18 -22.80 4.09
N ILE A 103 5.36 -23.39 3.83
CA ILE A 103 6.61 -22.64 3.53
C ILE A 103 6.44 -21.70 2.33
N GLN A 104 5.82 -22.16 1.25
CA GLN A 104 5.62 -21.34 0.06
C GLN A 104 4.72 -20.12 0.37
N ARG A 105 3.66 -20.34 1.16
CA ARG A 105 2.75 -19.29 1.61
C ARG A 105 3.47 -18.30 2.54
N ALA A 106 4.25 -18.78 3.50
CA ALA A 106 5.03 -17.94 4.40
C ALA A 106 6.03 -17.05 3.63
N ARG A 107 6.77 -17.60 2.67
CA ARG A 107 7.70 -16.82 1.82
C ARG A 107 6.98 -15.75 0.99
N SER A 108 5.85 -16.12 0.38
CA SER A 108 5.02 -15.18 -0.37
C SER A 108 4.47 -14.05 0.52
N ASN A 109 4.05 -14.38 1.75
CA ASN A 109 3.52 -13.40 2.71
C ASN A 109 4.62 -12.50 3.29
N ILE A 110 5.83 -13.01 3.54
CA ILE A 110 7.00 -12.17 3.91
C ILE A 110 7.22 -11.08 2.85
N ALA A 111 7.22 -11.46 1.58
CA ALA A 111 7.44 -10.48 0.51
C ALA A 111 6.31 -9.43 0.43
N GLN A 112 5.07 -9.81 0.74
CA GLN A 112 3.95 -8.88 0.86
C GLN A 112 4.08 -7.96 2.08
N CYS A 113 4.51 -8.48 3.24
CA CYS A 113 4.80 -7.66 4.42
C CYS A 113 5.92 -6.66 4.13
N GLN A 114 6.97 -7.05 3.40
CA GLN A 114 8.04 -6.14 2.98
C GLN A 114 7.51 -5.01 2.10
N LEU A 115 6.61 -5.33 1.15
CA LEU A 115 5.95 -4.33 0.31
C LEU A 115 5.11 -3.37 1.14
N LEU A 116 4.29 -3.89 2.06
CA LEU A 116 3.48 -3.11 2.98
C LEU A 116 4.31 -2.21 3.89
N ASN A 117 5.55 -2.61 4.21
CA ASN A 117 6.48 -1.82 5.03
C ASN A 117 7.23 -0.76 4.21
N GLY A 118 6.86 -0.54 2.94
CA GLY A 118 7.52 0.39 2.03
C GLY A 118 8.81 -0.14 1.40
N ASN A 119 9.25 -1.35 1.74
CA ASN A 119 10.50 -1.95 1.24
C ASN A 119 10.29 -2.64 -0.11
N GLN A 120 9.91 -1.87 -1.13
CA GLN A 120 9.59 -2.35 -2.47
C GLN A 120 10.73 -3.16 -3.11
N ALA A 121 11.97 -2.65 -3.05
CA ALA A 121 13.13 -3.34 -3.61
C ALA A 121 13.33 -4.72 -2.98
N THR A 122 13.27 -4.81 -1.65
CA THR A 122 13.38 -6.08 -0.91
C THR A 122 12.23 -7.03 -1.23
N SER A 123 11.01 -6.52 -1.39
CA SER A 123 9.85 -7.30 -1.81
C SER A 123 10.06 -7.90 -3.20
N ILE A 124 10.50 -7.11 -4.19
CA ILE A 124 10.81 -7.60 -5.53
C ILE A 124 11.87 -8.70 -5.46
N THR A 125 12.96 -8.50 -4.72
CA THR A 125 14.00 -9.53 -4.55
C THR A 125 13.42 -10.82 -3.98
N SER A 126 12.60 -10.73 -2.93
CA SER A 126 11.99 -11.89 -2.27
C SER A 126 10.97 -12.60 -3.17
N LEU A 127 10.17 -11.85 -3.94
CA LEU A 127 9.24 -12.40 -4.93
C LEU A 127 9.99 -13.09 -6.08
N ARG A 128 11.08 -12.50 -6.58
CA ARG A 128 11.92 -13.12 -7.62
C ARG A 128 12.56 -14.41 -7.14
N GLN A 129 13.06 -14.41 -5.90
CA GLN A 129 13.57 -15.63 -5.28
C GLN A 129 12.46 -16.69 -5.18
N PHE A 130 11.27 -16.31 -4.69
CA PHE A 130 10.12 -17.21 -4.63
C PHE A 130 9.76 -17.81 -5.99
N LEU A 131 9.76 -17.01 -7.06
CA LEU A 131 9.49 -17.46 -8.43
C LEU A 131 10.58 -18.35 -9.02
N SER A 132 11.83 -18.21 -8.55
CA SER A 132 12.94 -19.08 -8.91
C SER A 132 12.85 -20.43 -8.19
N ASP A 133 12.54 -20.40 -6.90
CA ASP A 133 12.49 -21.58 -6.04
C ASP A 133 11.22 -22.41 -6.28
N TYR A 134 10.09 -21.76 -6.61
CA TYR A 134 8.76 -22.39 -6.73
C TYR A 134 8.00 -21.94 -8.00
N PRO A 135 8.54 -22.14 -9.22
CA PRO A 135 7.93 -21.66 -10.45
C PRO A 135 6.54 -22.26 -10.73
N GLU A 136 6.28 -23.50 -10.30
CA GLU A 136 5.02 -24.23 -10.48
C GLU A 136 4.03 -24.04 -9.32
N SER A 137 4.36 -23.19 -8.34
CA SER A 137 3.45 -22.91 -7.22
C SER A 137 2.16 -22.26 -7.72
N GLY A 138 1.02 -22.65 -7.13
CA GLY A 138 -0.24 -21.92 -7.34
C GLY A 138 -0.18 -20.44 -6.92
N LEU A 139 0.82 -20.05 -6.11
CA LEU A 139 1.06 -18.65 -5.71
C LEU A 139 1.99 -17.89 -6.66
N ALA A 140 2.68 -18.59 -7.58
CA ALA A 140 3.63 -17.98 -8.50
C ALA A 140 2.99 -16.94 -9.45
N PRO A 141 1.80 -17.16 -10.04
CA PRO A 141 1.13 -16.14 -10.85
C PRO A 141 0.87 -14.85 -10.07
N ARG A 142 0.39 -14.98 -8.82
CA ARG A 142 0.15 -13.84 -7.93
C ARG A 142 1.45 -13.11 -7.59
N ALA A 143 2.52 -13.84 -7.25
CA ALA A 143 3.81 -13.25 -6.93
C ALA A 143 4.38 -12.43 -8.11
N GLN A 144 4.33 -12.99 -9.31
CA GLN A 144 4.75 -12.33 -10.55
C GLN A 144 3.88 -11.10 -10.86
N PHE A 145 2.57 -11.18 -10.62
CA PHE A 145 1.64 -10.07 -10.80
C PHE A 145 1.87 -8.93 -9.79
N ILE A 146 2.26 -9.24 -8.55
CA ILE A 146 2.63 -8.23 -7.55
C ILE A 146 3.83 -7.42 -8.04
N ILE A 147 4.87 -8.06 -8.60
CA ILE A 147 6.03 -7.34 -9.18
C ILE A 147 5.56 -6.36 -10.27
N ALA A 148 4.68 -6.80 -11.16
CA ALA A 148 4.10 -5.93 -12.18
C ALA A 148 3.36 -4.72 -11.59
N THR A 149 2.64 -4.94 -10.49
CA THR A 149 1.89 -3.90 -9.77
C THR A 149 2.83 -2.89 -9.10
N ILE A 150 3.98 -3.33 -8.59
CA ILE A 150 5.01 -2.43 -8.05
C ILE A 150 5.52 -1.49 -9.15
N TYR A 151 5.92 -2.02 -10.31
CA TYR A 151 6.37 -1.19 -11.44
C TYR A 151 5.28 -0.28 -11.99
N MET A 152 4.03 -0.74 -12.01
CA MET A 152 2.88 0.08 -12.39
C MET A 152 2.73 1.28 -11.45
N ASN A 153 2.91 1.08 -10.14
CA ASN A 153 2.83 2.15 -9.15
C ASN A 153 3.99 3.16 -9.29
N GLU A 154 5.17 2.69 -9.68
CA GLU A 154 6.33 3.51 -10.05
C GLU A 154 6.16 4.23 -11.40
N LYS A 155 5.06 3.99 -12.13
CA LYS A 155 4.80 4.47 -13.50
C LYS A 155 5.84 3.98 -14.52
N ASP A 156 6.60 2.92 -14.19
CA ASP A 156 7.44 2.21 -15.16
C ASP A 156 6.56 1.24 -15.96
N TRP A 157 5.88 1.82 -16.96
CA TRP A 157 4.97 1.09 -17.84
C TRP A 157 5.68 -0.01 -18.64
N THR A 158 6.97 0.16 -18.92
CA THR A 158 7.77 -0.80 -19.69
C THR A 158 8.06 -2.03 -18.84
N ALA A 159 8.52 -1.82 -17.60
CA ALA A 159 8.76 -2.90 -16.66
C ALA A 159 7.45 -3.60 -16.27
N ALA A 160 6.38 -2.85 -15.95
CA ALA A 160 5.07 -3.42 -15.64
C ALA A 160 4.54 -4.31 -16.77
N ALA A 161 4.58 -3.83 -18.02
CA ALA A 161 4.17 -4.60 -19.19
C ALA A 161 5.01 -5.86 -19.40
N ARG A 162 6.33 -5.81 -19.14
CA ARG A 162 7.21 -6.99 -19.20
C ARG A 162 6.81 -8.03 -18.16
N GLU A 163 6.49 -7.62 -16.93
CA GLU A 163 6.10 -8.56 -15.88
C GLU A 163 4.72 -9.18 -16.13
N TRP A 164 3.74 -8.41 -16.61
CA TRP A 164 2.45 -8.93 -17.07
C TRP A 164 2.61 -9.89 -18.26
N GLN A 165 3.54 -9.59 -19.17
CA GLN A 165 3.85 -10.46 -20.30
C GLN A 165 4.37 -11.83 -19.80
N GLN A 166 5.19 -11.85 -18.75
CA GLN A 166 5.65 -13.09 -18.11
C GLN A 166 4.48 -13.85 -17.47
N VAL A 167 3.55 -13.17 -16.80
CA VAL A 167 2.33 -13.81 -16.28
C VAL A 167 1.57 -14.52 -17.39
N ARG A 168 1.35 -13.82 -18.51
CA ARG A 168 0.65 -14.40 -19.66
C ARG A 168 1.35 -15.62 -20.26
N THR A 169 2.68 -15.58 -20.39
CA THR A 169 3.42 -16.65 -21.05
C THR A 169 3.64 -17.87 -20.16
N ARG A 170 3.91 -17.67 -18.87
CA ARG A 170 4.18 -18.77 -17.92
C ARG A 170 2.92 -19.31 -17.26
N TYR A 171 1.93 -18.47 -17.01
CA TYR A 171 0.74 -18.80 -16.21
C TYR A 171 -0.55 -18.62 -17.02
N SER A 172 -0.52 -19.02 -18.30
CA SER A 172 -1.56 -18.74 -19.30
C SER A 172 -2.96 -19.25 -18.95
N GLN A 173 -3.07 -20.28 -18.10
CA GLN A 173 -4.34 -20.87 -17.68
C GLN A 173 -4.94 -20.21 -16.41
N THR A 174 -4.31 -19.15 -15.89
CA THR A 174 -4.75 -18.49 -14.66
C THR A 174 -5.53 -17.22 -14.96
N PRO A 175 -6.48 -16.81 -14.08
CA PRO A 175 -7.16 -15.52 -14.21
C PRO A 175 -6.20 -14.32 -14.32
N PHE A 176 -5.02 -14.43 -13.70
CA PHE A 176 -3.97 -13.40 -13.79
C PHE A 176 -3.45 -13.17 -15.22
N ALA A 177 -3.46 -14.19 -16.07
CA ALA A 177 -3.03 -14.05 -17.46
C ALA A 177 -4.01 -13.21 -18.28
N GLU A 178 -5.32 -13.46 -18.12
CA GLU A 178 -6.36 -12.68 -18.79
C GLU A 178 -6.31 -11.20 -18.38
N MET A 179 -6.19 -10.93 -17.08
CA MET A 179 -6.03 -9.56 -16.60
C MET A 179 -4.75 -8.92 -17.14
N SER A 180 -3.64 -9.65 -17.12
CA SER A 180 -2.35 -9.17 -17.64
C SER A 180 -2.49 -8.72 -19.11
N ASP A 181 -3.24 -9.45 -19.94
CA ASP A 181 -3.54 -9.04 -21.32
C ASP A 181 -4.35 -7.76 -21.44
N GLN A 182 -5.29 -7.52 -20.52
CA GLN A 182 -6.03 -6.26 -20.46
C GLN A 182 -5.12 -5.10 -20.04
N LEU A 183 -4.31 -5.30 -19.00
CA LEU A 183 -3.42 -4.27 -18.45
C LEU A 183 -2.31 -3.90 -19.45
N ILE A 184 -1.73 -4.85 -20.18
CA ILE A 184 -0.74 -4.57 -21.23
C ILE A 184 -1.36 -3.66 -22.32
N ARG A 185 -2.60 -3.92 -22.73
CA ARG A 185 -3.28 -3.10 -23.76
C ARG A 185 -3.50 -1.67 -23.29
N ILE A 186 -3.88 -1.49 -22.02
CA ILE A 186 -4.06 -0.17 -21.42
C ILE A 186 -2.69 0.52 -21.25
N ALA A 187 -1.68 -0.18 -20.74
CA ALA A 187 -0.34 0.36 -20.50
C ALA A 187 0.36 0.82 -21.78
N ARG A 188 0.10 0.19 -22.94
CA ARG A 188 0.60 0.68 -24.25
C ARG A 188 0.14 2.11 -24.58
N GLN A 189 -0.97 2.56 -24.01
CA GLN A 189 -1.43 3.94 -24.18
C GLN A 189 -0.49 4.95 -23.49
N ALA A 190 0.39 4.51 -22.58
CA ALA A 190 1.35 5.37 -21.89
C ALA A 190 2.26 6.14 -22.84
N GLU A 191 2.69 5.51 -23.94
CA GLU A 191 3.56 6.14 -24.95
C GLU A 191 2.88 7.30 -25.68
N SER A 192 1.55 7.22 -25.79
CA SER A 192 0.72 8.24 -26.45
C SER A 192 0.17 9.30 -25.49
N LEU A 193 0.52 9.25 -24.19
CA LEU A 193 0.01 10.22 -23.23
C LEU A 193 0.44 11.65 -23.62
N PRO A 194 -0.47 12.63 -23.51
CA PRO A 194 -0.13 14.03 -23.74
C PRO A 194 1.04 14.45 -22.84
N ARG A 195 2.08 15.03 -23.44
CA ARG A 195 3.24 15.54 -22.71
C ARG A 195 3.53 17.00 -23.05
N ARG A 196 3.87 17.76 -22.02
CA ARG A 196 4.31 19.16 -22.10
C ARG A 196 5.77 19.21 -21.68
N SER A 197 6.61 19.81 -22.52
CA SER A 197 8.03 19.97 -22.21
C SER A 197 8.21 21.09 -21.18
N PRO A 198 8.79 20.82 -19.98
CA PRO A 198 9.04 21.87 -18.99
C PRO A 198 10.04 22.92 -19.46
N SER A 199 11.04 22.52 -20.25
CA SER A 199 12.02 23.46 -20.81
C SER A 199 11.40 24.35 -21.88
N ALA A 200 10.52 23.81 -22.73
CA ALA A 200 9.78 24.61 -23.70
C ALA A 200 8.85 25.60 -22.99
N ALA A 201 8.14 25.17 -21.94
CA ALA A 201 7.30 26.06 -21.12
C ALA A 201 8.11 27.20 -20.51
N GLY A 202 9.27 26.90 -19.93
CA GLY A 202 10.19 27.91 -19.39
C GLY A 202 10.69 28.89 -20.45
N LEU A 203 11.17 28.39 -21.59
CA LEU A 203 11.67 29.22 -22.69
C LEU A 203 10.59 30.17 -23.22
N LEU A 204 9.35 29.70 -23.36
CA LEU A 204 8.23 30.55 -23.77
C LEU A 204 8.02 31.71 -22.78
N SER A 205 8.02 31.42 -21.49
CA SER A 205 7.87 32.45 -20.43
C SER A 205 9.04 33.43 -20.35
N THR A 206 10.24 33.03 -20.79
CA THR A 206 11.40 33.93 -20.91
C THR A 206 11.22 34.98 -22.00
N PHE A 207 10.53 34.66 -23.10
CA PHE A 207 10.28 35.66 -24.13
C PHE A 207 9.06 36.51 -23.82
N LEU A 208 8.03 35.89 -23.26
CA LEU A 208 6.80 36.58 -22.90
C LEU A 208 6.23 35.96 -21.62
N PRO A 209 6.15 36.72 -20.51
CA PRO A 209 5.64 36.22 -19.24
C PRO A 209 4.24 35.64 -19.43
N GLY A 210 4.00 34.44 -18.90
CA GLY A 210 2.69 33.80 -18.99
C GLY A 210 2.51 32.79 -20.14
N LEU A 211 3.37 32.80 -21.16
CA LEU A 211 3.19 31.87 -22.31
C LEU A 211 3.40 30.41 -21.93
N GLY A 212 4.34 30.10 -21.03
CA GLY A 212 4.56 28.72 -20.59
C GLY A 212 3.40 28.16 -19.77
N GLN A 213 2.70 29.01 -19.01
CA GLN A 213 1.44 28.69 -18.33
C GLN A 213 0.36 28.35 -19.36
N ILE A 214 0.17 29.20 -20.37
CA ILE A 214 -0.81 29.00 -21.45
C ILE A 214 -0.51 27.71 -22.23
N TYR A 215 0.77 27.47 -22.56
CA TYR A 215 1.22 26.23 -23.20
C TYR A 215 0.84 24.97 -22.40
N SER A 216 0.86 25.09 -21.07
CA SER A 216 0.49 24.02 -20.12
C SER A 216 -1.01 24.03 -19.80
N GLY A 217 -1.84 24.81 -20.51
CA GLY A 217 -3.30 24.88 -20.34
C GLY A 217 -3.79 25.82 -19.24
N HIS A 218 -2.90 26.55 -18.56
CA HIS A 218 -3.22 27.43 -17.43
C HIS A 218 -3.40 28.87 -17.91
N TYR A 219 -4.48 29.13 -18.66
CA TYR A 219 -4.72 30.42 -19.32
C TYR A 219 -4.84 31.60 -18.35
N SER A 220 -5.58 31.43 -17.25
CA SER A 220 -5.76 32.49 -16.24
C SER A 220 -4.45 32.90 -15.60
N ALA A 221 -3.62 31.92 -15.22
CA ALA A 221 -2.29 32.16 -14.66
C ALA A 221 -1.39 32.87 -15.69
N GLY A 222 -1.43 32.46 -16.96
CA GLY A 222 -0.63 33.10 -18.00
C GLY A 222 -1.03 34.55 -18.27
N VAL A 223 -2.32 34.85 -18.38
CA VAL A 223 -2.82 36.23 -18.55
C VAL A 223 -2.45 37.08 -17.34
N TYR A 224 -2.60 36.55 -16.12
CA TYR A 224 -2.20 37.23 -14.90
C TYR A 224 -0.70 37.59 -14.91
N SER A 225 0.18 36.62 -15.22
CA SER A 225 1.62 36.87 -15.30
C SER A 225 1.96 37.95 -16.32
N LEU A 226 1.34 37.92 -17.50
CA LEU A 226 1.56 38.94 -18.53
C LEU A 226 1.16 40.33 -18.04
N LEU A 227 -0.01 40.46 -17.42
CA LEU A 227 -0.52 41.75 -16.93
C LEU A 227 0.34 42.31 -15.80
N VAL A 228 0.73 41.49 -14.82
CA VAL A 228 1.51 41.95 -13.66
C VAL A 228 2.93 42.35 -14.09
N VAL A 229 3.59 41.53 -14.90
CA VAL A 229 4.94 41.85 -15.38
C VAL A 229 4.91 43.04 -16.33
N GLY A 230 3.91 43.11 -17.22
CA GLY A 230 3.72 44.24 -18.12
C GLY A 230 3.46 45.55 -17.38
N ALA A 231 2.57 45.55 -16.38
CA ALA A 231 2.25 46.73 -15.59
C ALA A 231 3.45 47.22 -14.76
N THR A 232 4.21 46.31 -14.15
CA THR A 232 5.40 46.67 -13.38
C THR A 232 6.53 47.18 -14.28
N ALA A 233 6.72 46.59 -15.46
CA ALA A 233 7.67 47.10 -16.45
C ALA A 233 7.28 48.49 -16.97
N ALA A 234 6.01 48.70 -17.33
CA ALA A 234 5.51 50.00 -17.78
C ALA A 234 5.62 51.07 -16.68
N GLY A 235 5.27 50.72 -15.44
CA GLY A 235 5.45 51.61 -14.29
C GLY A 235 6.91 51.96 -14.04
N THR A 236 7.81 50.99 -14.15
CA THR A 236 9.26 51.23 -14.02
C THR A 236 9.75 52.20 -15.09
N ALA A 237 9.40 51.97 -16.37
CA ALA A 237 9.76 52.86 -17.47
C ALA A 237 9.22 54.29 -17.26
N HIS A 238 7.95 54.41 -16.86
CA HIS A 238 7.31 55.69 -16.58
C HIS A 238 8.05 56.49 -15.49
N TYR A 239 8.49 55.85 -14.41
CA TYR A 239 9.23 56.53 -13.35
C TYR A 239 10.67 56.87 -13.74
N ILE A 240 11.30 56.07 -14.62
CA ILE A 240 12.62 56.40 -15.20
C ILE A 240 12.52 57.66 -16.06
N ASP A 241 11.49 57.77 -16.91
CA ASP A 241 11.26 58.95 -17.76
C ASP A 241 11.02 60.23 -16.95
N GLN A 242 10.57 60.10 -15.70
CA GLN A 242 10.40 61.20 -14.74
C GLN A 242 11.63 61.47 -13.86
N GLU A 243 12.75 60.75 -14.08
CA GLU A 243 13.96 60.80 -13.25
C GLU A 243 13.72 60.41 -11.77
N ARG A 244 12.65 59.65 -11.49
CA ARG A 244 12.23 59.23 -10.14
C ARG A 244 12.76 57.84 -9.76
N TYR A 245 14.07 57.73 -9.68
CA TYR A 245 14.76 56.46 -9.42
C TYR A 245 14.42 55.84 -8.06
N GLU A 246 14.05 56.66 -7.08
CA GLU A 246 13.64 56.22 -5.74
C GLU A 246 12.38 55.33 -5.76
N VAL A 247 11.53 55.47 -6.79
CA VAL A 247 10.34 54.62 -7.01
C VAL A 247 10.60 53.57 -8.07
N ALA A 248 11.31 53.93 -9.15
CA ALA A 248 11.58 53.02 -10.27
C ALA A 248 12.32 51.75 -9.82
N ILE A 249 13.34 51.88 -8.96
CA ILE A 249 14.17 50.74 -8.53
C ILE A 249 13.33 49.71 -7.74
N PRO A 250 12.59 50.07 -6.66
CA PRO A 250 11.74 49.11 -5.96
C PRO A 250 10.68 48.45 -6.85
N VAL A 251 10.02 49.21 -7.74
CA VAL A 251 9.00 48.67 -8.65
C VAL A 251 9.62 47.69 -9.65
N GLY A 252 10.80 48.01 -10.19
CA GLY A 252 11.55 47.13 -11.09
C GLY A 252 11.96 45.83 -10.42
N ILE A 253 12.41 45.88 -9.16
CA ILE A 253 12.74 44.67 -8.36
C ILE A 253 11.50 43.78 -8.19
N ILE A 254 10.35 44.38 -7.87
CA ILE A 254 9.07 43.64 -7.76
C ILE A 254 8.70 43.01 -9.11
N GLY A 255 8.83 43.76 -10.22
CA GLY A 255 8.57 43.24 -11.57
C GLY A 255 9.49 42.08 -11.94
N LEU A 256 10.78 42.18 -11.60
CA LEU A 256 11.75 41.10 -11.81
C LEU A 256 11.39 39.84 -11.00
N PHE A 257 10.95 40.00 -9.75
CA PHE A 257 10.47 38.88 -8.94
C PHE A 257 9.29 38.17 -9.60
N PHE A 258 8.26 38.91 -10.02
CA PHE A 258 7.11 38.32 -10.71
C PHE A 258 7.49 37.66 -12.03
N TYR A 259 8.43 38.25 -12.76
CA TYR A 259 8.94 37.69 -14.00
C TYR A 259 9.62 36.33 -13.79
N ILE A 260 10.57 36.25 -12.83
CA ILE A 260 11.24 34.99 -12.49
C ILE A 260 10.24 33.95 -11.99
N SER A 261 9.28 34.35 -11.15
CA SER A 261 8.20 33.48 -10.69
C SER A 261 7.40 32.90 -11.86
N SER A 262 7.06 33.73 -12.86
CA SER A 262 6.30 33.26 -14.02
C SER A 262 7.04 32.17 -14.81
N ILE A 263 8.38 32.25 -14.91
CA ILE A 263 9.17 31.20 -15.53
C ILE A 263 9.09 29.94 -14.67
N TYR A 264 9.37 30.04 -13.36
CA TYR A 264 9.30 28.91 -12.44
C TYR A 264 7.94 28.18 -12.47
N ASP A 265 6.84 28.94 -12.39
CA ASP A 265 5.48 28.39 -12.41
C ASP A 265 5.19 27.64 -13.71
N SER A 266 5.67 28.15 -14.85
CA SER A 266 5.49 27.47 -16.12
C SER A 266 6.19 26.11 -16.20
N LEU A 267 7.36 25.95 -15.57
CA LEU A 267 8.02 24.65 -15.44
C LEU A 267 7.18 23.70 -14.59
N GLN A 268 6.62 24.19 -13.48
CA GLN A 268 5.82 23.38 -12.57
C GLN A 268 4.50 22.95 -13.19
N TYR A 269 3.80 23.83 -13.90
CA TYR A 269 2.56 23.46 -14.58
C TYR A 269 2.77 22.42 -15.68
N ALA A 270 3.87 22.51 -16.44
CA ALA A 270 4.20 21.49 -17.44
C ALA A 270 4.48 20.12 -16.78
N LYS A 271 5.22 20.09 -15.67
CA LYS A 271 5.47 18.85 -14.91
C LYS A 271 4.18 18.28 -14.31
N ALA A 272 3.37 19.12 -13.68
CA ALA A 272 2.10 18.74 -13.08
C ALA A 272 1.13 18.16 -14.13
N PHE A 273 1.07 18.78 -15.31
CA PHE A 273 0.29 18.27 -16.44
C PHE A 273 0.71 16.84 -16.81
N ASN A 274 2.01 16.57 -16.95
CA ASN A 274 2.52 15.24 -17.29
C ASN A 274 2.20 14.21 -16.20
N HIS A 275 2.47 14.56 -14.93
CA HIS A 275 2.19 13.68 -13.81
C HIS A 275 0.72 13.33 -13.69
N GLN A 276 -0.18 14.31 -13.84
CA GLN A 276 -1.62 14.11 -13.79
C GLN A 276 -2.10 13.10 -14.83
N HIS A 277 -1.57 13.15 -16.05
CA HIS A 277 -1.96 12.20 -17.11
C HIS A 277 -1.44 10.79 -16.82
N GLU A 278 -0.24 10.66 -16.28
CA GLU A 278 0.31 9.36 -15.85
C GLU A 278 -0.44 8.80 -14.63
N ASP A 279 -0.82 9.64 -13.66
CA ASP A 279 -1.63 9.25 -12.51
C ASP A 279 -3.02 8.77 -12.96
N GLN A 280 -3.67 9.47 -13.90
CA GLN A 280 -4.94 9.02 -14.47
C GLN A 280 -4.85 7.67 -15.18
N LEU A 281 -3.71 7.34 -15.81
CA LEU A 281 -3.50 6.03 -16.40
C LEU A 281 -3.29 4.97 -15.31
N ARG A 282 -2.45 5.25 -14.31
CA ARG A 282 -2.23 4.38 -13.16
C ARG A 282 -3.55 4.05 -12.47
N ASP A 283 -4.37 5.06 -12.21
CA ASP A 283 -5.62 4.91 -11.49
C ASP A 283 -6.65 4.10 -12.30
N ARG A 284 -6.66 4.26 -13.64
CA ARG A 284 -7.45 3.39 -14.53
C ARG A 284 -7.02 1.92 -14.45
N LEU A 285 -5.71 1.64 -14.48
CA LEU A 285 -5.18 0.29 -14.32
C LEU A 285 -5.54 -0.29 -12.94
N ARG A 286 -5.35 0.51 -11.88
CA ARG A 286 -5.68 0.12 -10.50
C ARG A 286 -7.16 -0.20 -10.33
N ASN A 287 -8.05 0.65 -10.85
CA ASN A 287 -9.49 0.42 -10.80
C ASN A 287 -9.86 -0.88 -11.52
N ARG A 288 -9.23 -1.16 -12.67
CA ARG A 288 -9.46 -2.41 -13.40
C ARG A 288 -9.05 -3.65 -12.62
N ILE A 289 -7.95 -3.58 -11.86
CA ILE A 289 -7.55 -4.65 -10.95
C ILE A 289 -8.54 -4.77 -9.78
N SER A 290 -8.98 -3.64 -9.21
CA SER A 290 -9.90 -3.61 -8.07
C SER A 290 -11.30 -4.14 -8.39
N GLU A 291 -11.78 -3.91 -9.61
CA GLU A 291 -13.06 -4.40 -10.11
C GLU A 291 -13.02 -5.90 -10.46
N SER A 292 -11.84 -6.52 -10.40
CA SER A 292 -11.67 -7.94 -10.72
C SER A 292 -11.71 -8.83 -9.50
N ASP A 293 -12.24 -10.03 -9.66
CA ASP A 293 -12.24 -11.08 -8.63
C ASP A 293 -10.87 -11.79 -8.48
N LEU A 294 -9.80 -11.22 -9.06
CA LEU A 294 -8.44 -11.81 -9.00
C LEU A 294 -7.93 -12.00 -7.59
N PHE A 295 -8.34 -11.11 -6.69
CA PHE A 295 -7.97 -11.13 -5.30
C PHE A 295 -9.23 -11.39 -4.49
N SER A 296 -9.47 -12.67 -4.18
CA SER A 296 -10.63 -13.10 -3.40
C SER A 296 -10.49 -12.75 -1.91
N ALA A 297 -11.61 -12.54 -1.23
CA ALA A 297 -11.65 -12.43 0.24
C ALA A 297 -11.17 -13.71 0.95
N SER A 298 -11.14 -14.87 0.29
CA SER A 298 -10.62 -16.14 0.87
C SER A 298 -9.10 -16.23 0.91
N ASP A 299 -8.38 -15.36 0.19
CA ASP A 299 -6.92 -15.29 0.20
C ASP A 299 -6.39 -14.17 1.10
N THR A 300 -7.28 -13.55 1.87
CA THR A 300 -7.01 -12.44 2.79
C THR A 300 -7.76 -12.67 4.11
N PRO A 301 -7.17 -12.34 5.25
CA PRO A 301 -7.93 -12.29 6.50
C PRO A 301 -8.92 -11.11 6.49
N PRO A 302 -9.96 -11.12 7.37
CA PRO A 302 -11.14 -10.27 7.26
C PRO A 302 -10.91 -8.78 7.00
N THR A 303 -11.72 -8.27 6.06
CA THR A 303 -12.22 -6.89 5.87
C THR A 303 -11.71 -5.82 6.85
N ASP A 304 -10.42 -5.49 6.75
CA ASP A 304 -9.86 -4.14 6.53
C ASP A 304 -8.47 -4.25 5.84
N MET A 305 -8.28 -5.35 5.11
CA MET A 305 -7.01 -5.83 4.57
C MET A 305 -6.96 -5.95 3.06
N ALA A 306 -7.71 -5.07 2.39
CA ALA A 306 -7.36 -4.62 1.04
C ALA A 306 -5.97 -3.93 0.99
N LEU A 307 -5.26 -3.85 2.13
CA LEU A 307 -4.04 -3.10 2.42
C LEU A 307 -2.89 -3.36 1.43
N VAL A 308 -2.66 -4.58 0.92
CA VAL A 308 -1.48 -4.83 0.05
C VAL A 308 -1.70 -4.37 -1.39
N PHE A 309 -2.92 -4.48 -1.92
CA PHE A 309 -3.20 -4.12 -3.31
C PHE A 309 -3.74 -2.70 -3.46
N PHE A 310 -4.34 -2.12 -2.40
CA PHE A 310 -5.10 -0.86 -2.53
C PHE A 310 -4.91 0.16 -1.41
N ALA A 311 -3.91 0.05 -0.51
CA ALA A 311 -3.66 1.08 0.50
C ALA A 311 -2.44 1.99 0.22
N THR A 312 -2.44 2.65 -0.95
CA THR A 312 -1.83 3.99 -1.05
C THR A 312 -2.93 5.05 -1.15
N ARG A 313 -3.30 5.59 0.01
CA ARG A 313 -3.22 7.03 0.31
C ARG A 313 -2.32 7.09 1.56
N PHE A 314 -1.10 7.60 1.55
CA PHE A 314 -0.37 8.47 0.63
C PHE A 314 0.96 7.81 0.22
#